data_AF-R6XQ87-F1
#
_entry.id   AF-R6XQ87-F1
#
_cell.length_a   1.000
_cell.length_b   1.000
_cell.length_c   1.000
_cell.angle_alpha   90.00
_cell.angle_beta   90.00
_cell.angle_gamma   90.00
#
_symmetry.space_group_name_H-M   'P 1'
#
loop_
_entity.id
_entity.type
_entity.pdbx_description
1 polymer ?
#
loop_
_entity_poly.entity_id
_entity_poly.type
_entity_poly.pdbx_seq_one_letter_code
_entity_poly.pdbx_strand_id
1 'polypeptide(L)' 'MIIYDKSSNTCKLYEIKHNDRIDDNQFRFLVDKDKYELIESKYGIIVGKYVLYRGQNKKLRTLII' A
#
# COMPACT_ATOMS: atom_id res chain seq x y z
N MET A 1 2.45 0.24 1.77
CA MET A 1 1.54 0.36 2.93
C MET A 1 0.57 -0.82 2.91
N ILE A 2 0.24 -1.39 4.06
CA ILE A 2 -0.71 -2.51 4.20
C ILE A 2 -1.82 -2.05 5.13
N ILE A 3 -3.08 -2.22 4.73
CA ILE A 3 -4.24 -2.01 5.59
C ILE A 3 -4.82 -3.38 5.91
N TYR A 4 -4.78 -3.76 7.19
CA TYR A 4 -5.23 -5.05 7.70
C TYR A 4 -6.59 -4.91 8.40
N ASP A 5 -7.55 -5.74 8.00
CA ASP A 5 -8.83 -5.91 8.68
C ASP A 5 -8.81 -7.22 9.47
N LYS A 6 -8.75 -7.09 10.80
CA LYS A 6 -8.73 -8.21 11.72
C LYS A 6 -10.05 -8.98 11.77
N SER A 7 -11.19 -8.33 11.49
CA SER A 7 -12.51 -8.97 11.55
C SER A 7 -12.71 -9.96 10.41
N SER A 8 -12.26 -9.61 9.21
CA SER A 8 -12.33 -10.48 8.03
C SER A 8 -11.06 -11.30 7.80
N ASN A 9 -9.99 -11.01 8.56
CA ASN A 9 -8.63 -11.50 8.32
C ASN A 9 -8.18 -11.29 6.87
N THR A 10 -8.38 -10.08 6.37
CA THR A 10 -7.99 -9.68 5.00
C THR A 10 -7.10 -8.45 5.03
N CYS A 11 -6.33 -8.25 3.96
CA CYS A 11 -5.54 -7.05 3.80
C CYS A 11 -5.62 -6.44 2.40
N LYS A 12 -5.32 -5.14 2.32
CA LYS A 12 -5.17 -4.39 1.08
C LYS A 12 -3.77 -3.78 1.02
N LEU A 13 -3.12 -3.91 -0.13
CA LEU A 13 -1.78 -3.38 -0.38
C LEU A 13 -1.87 -2.06 -1.14
N TYR A 14 -1.08 -1.09 -0.69
CA TYR A 14 -1.00 0.23 -1.29
C TYR A 14 0.45 0.59 -1.56
N GLU A 15 0.77 0.87 -2.81
CA GLU A 15 2.03 1.50 -3.20
C GLU A 15 1.79 3.00 -3.39
N ILE A 16 2.59 3.84 -2.75
CA ILE A 16 2.45 5.30 -2.84
C ILE A 16 3.48 5.81 -3.83
N LYS A 17 3.04 6.58 -4.83
CA LYS A 17 3.88 7.22 -5.83
C LYS A 17 3.74 8.75 -5.74
N HIS A 18 4.83 9.44 -6.03
CA HIS A 18 4.94 10.90 -5.98
C HIS A 18 5.07 11.54 -7.37
N ASN A 19 5.01 10.75 -8.43
CA ASN A 19 4.99 11.24 -9.80
C ASN A 19 3.57 11.64 -10.22
N ASP A 20 3.53 12.54 -11.18
CA ASP A 20 2.33 13.06 -11.84
C ASP A 20 1.83 12.14 -12.96
N ARG A 21 2.58 11.09 -13.31
CA ARG A 21 2.30 10.19 -14.42
C ARG A 21 2.20 8.74 -13.96
N ILE A 22 1.18 8.06 -14.47
CA ILE A 22 1.01 6.61 -14.32
C ILE A 22 2.00 5.93 -15.27
N ASP A 23 2.85 5.06 -14.73
CA ASP A 23 3.81 4.26 -15.49
C ASP A 23 3.71 2.81 -15.04
N ASP A 24 3.34 1.95 -15.98
CA ASP A 24 3.05 0.54 -15.73
C ASP A 24 4.27 -0.27 -15.30
N ASN A 25 5.48 0.26 -15.48
CA ASN A 25 6.69 -0.37 -14.97
C ASN A 25 6.89 -0.15 -13.46
N GLN A 26 6.09 0.69 -12.82
CA GLN A 26 6.35 1.14 -11.45
C GLN A 26 5.64 0.34 -10.36
N PHE A 27 4.77 -0.62 -10.68
CA PHE A 27 4.09 -1.48 -9.69
C PHE A 27 4.72 -2.87 -9.54
N ARG A 28 6.02 -3.02 -9.87
CA ARG A 28 6.77 -4.28 -9.72
C ARG A 28 6.69 -4.88 -8.31
N PHE A 29 6.58 -4.04 -7.28
CA PHE A 29 6.43 -4.50 -5.90
C PHE A 29 5.05 -5.08 -5.58
N LEU A 30 4.02 -4.69 -6.33
CA LEU A 30 2.66 -5.25 -6.25
C LEU A 30 2.44 -6.45 -7.18
N VAL A 31 3.49 -6.99 -7.82
CA VAL A 31 3.44 -8.23 -8.65
C VAL A 31 4.37 -9.34 -8.16
N ASP A 32 5.19 -9.07 -7.13
CA ASP A 32 6.16 -10.00 -6.55
C ASP A 32 5.48 -11.09 -5.68
N LYS A 33 5.49 -12.34 -6.15
CA LYS A 33 4.77 -13.45 -5.52
C LYS A 33 5.35 -13.88 -4.17
N ASP A 34 6.67 -13.87 -4.03
CA ASP A 34 7.33 -14.32 -2.80
C ASP A 34 6.98 -13.39 -1.62
N LYS A 35 6.72 -12.11 -1.92
CA LYS A 35 6.26 -11.14 -0.93
C LYS A 35 4.82 -11.36 -0.50
N TYR A 36 3.97 -11.98 -1.32
CA TYR A 36 2.58 -12.21 -0.93
C TYR A 36 2.45 -13.27 0.13
N GLU A 37 3.16 -14.38 0.01
CA GLU A 37 3.08 -15.48 0.99
C GLU A 37 3.43 -14.98 2.40
N LEU A 38 4.49 -14.17 2.48
CA LEU A 38 4.91 -13.53 3.74
C LEU A 38 3.85 -12.55 4.27
N ILE A 39 3.18 -11.80 3.39
CA ILE A 39 2.14 -10.84 3.77
C ILE A 39 0.88 -11.58 4.22
N GLU A 40 0.42 -12.57 3.48
CA GLU A 40 -0.81 -13.32 3.78
C GLU A 40 -0.66 -14.13 5.07
N SER A 41 0.55 -14.67 5.32
CA SER A 41 0.88 -15.31 6.59
C SER A 41 0.73 -14.39 7.81
N LYS A 42 0.97 -13.08 7.63
CA LYS A 42 0.96 -12.09 8.73
C LYS A 42 -0.32 -11.26 8.83
N TYR A 43 -0.96 -10.98 7.70
CA TYR A 43 -2.05 -10.00 7.58
C TYR A 43 -3.28 -10.57 6.87
N GLY A 44 -3.34 -11.89 6.69
CA GLY A 44 -4.48 -12.55 6.04
C GLY A 44 -4.58 -12.25 4.54
N ILE A 45 -5.66 -12.73 3.93
CA ILE A 45 -5.80 -12.82 2.46
C ILE A 45 -5.71 -11.44 1.82
N ILE A 46 -4.91 -11.31 0.76
CA ILE A 46 -4.82 -10.06 -0.01
C ILE A 46 -6.06 -9.92 -0.89
N VAL A 47 -6.94 -8.98 -0.56
CA VAL A 47 -8.20 -8.73 -1.30
C VAL A 47 -8.14 -7.52 -2.22
N GLY A 48 -7.02 -6.80 -2.25
CA GLY A 48 -6.85 -5.66 -3.14
C GLY A 48 -5.43 -5.11 -3.17
N LYS A 49 -5.04 -4.59 -4.33
CA LYS A 49 -3.74 -3.96 -4.58
C LYS A 49 -3.99 -2.66 -5.31
N TYR A 50 -3.43 -1.56 -4.81
CA TYR A 50 -3.70 -0.23 -5.30
C TYR A 50 -2.42 0.58 -5.39
N VAL A 51 -2.34 1.47 -6.38
CA VAL A 51 -1.32 2.50 -6.46
C VAL A 51 -1.99 3.83 -6.13
N LEU A 52 -1.45 4.55 -5.15
CA LEU A 52 -1.89 5.88 -4.77
C LEU A 52 -0.93 6.90 -5.34
N TYR A 53 -1.39 7.68 -6.32
CA TYR A 53 -0.68 8.85 -6.83
C TYR A 53 -1.00 10.03 -5.92
N ARG A 54 -0.02 10.48 -5.14
CA ARG A 54 -0.19 11.64 -4.28
C ARG A 54 0.01 12.92 -5.07
N GLY A 55 -1.00 13.79 -5.03
CA GLY A 55 -0.87 15.22 -5.37
C GLY A 55 0.00 15.98 -4.34
N GLN A 56 -0.15 17.30 -4.26
CA GLN A 56 0.71 18.15 -3.44
C GLN A 56 0.73 17.75 -1.94
N ASN A 57 1.93 17.69 -1.38
CA ASN A 57 2.14 17.41 0.04
C ASN A 57 1.70 18.62 0.90
N LYS A 58 0.95 18.38 1.98
CA LYS A 58 0.70 19.37 3.03
C LYS A 58 1.36 18.92 4.33
N LYS A 59 2.34 19.69 4.81
CA LYS A 59 2.96 19.44 6.12
C LYS A 59 1.97 19.85 7.21
N LEU A 60 1.52 18.90 8.01
CA LEU A 60 0.75 19.21 9.22
C LEU A 60 1.70 19.80 10.26
N ARG A 61 1.27 20.87 10.94
CA ARG A 61 2.06 21.50 12.00
C ARG A 61 2.03 20.55 13.21
N THR A 62 3.20 20.15 13.69
CA THR A 62 3.35 19.31 14.89
C THR A 62 2.70 20.01 16.08
N LEU A 63 1.72 19.36 16.71
CA LEU A 63 1.27 19.74 18.04
C LEU A 63 2.38 19.33 19.01
N ILE A 64 3.06 20.32 19.58
CA ILE A 64 3.94 20.10 20.71
C ILE A 64 3.00 19.78 21.88
N ILE A 65 3.06 18.53 22.35
CA ILE A 65 2.38 18.08 23.58
C ILE A 65 3.21 18.55 24.77
#